data_AF-A0A2V8HV78-F1
#
_entry.id   AF-A0A2V8HV78-F1
#
_cell.length_a   1.000
_cell.length_b   1.000
_cell.length_c   1.000
_cell.angle_alpha   90.00
_cell.angle_beta   90.00
_cell.angle_gamma   90.00
#
_symmetry.space_group_name_H-M   'P 1'
#
loop_
_entity.id
_entity.type
_entity.pdbx_description
1 polymer ?
#
loop_
_entity_poly.entity_id
_entity_poly.type
_entity_poly.pdbx_seq_one_letter_code
_entity_poly.pdbx_strand_id
1 'polypeptide(L)'
;MIERHRAWIDRYVGPWFGSLFLFGVLRFLLEKSNALHWAVGLAATLLLAALLGALLLGWRRKVYVQYSARHSRNDAAALLLSTVLLAIAVFSAISMLIYQFRPDAYTGASAISMGTFTDYYAWLTLDALPGIRFSDTFHVLRPLEHHGVGPAVCLLAFQLLVLSTLLAALKEWMHSPTAAAGKTAAAQV
;
A
#
# COMPACT_ATOMS: atom_id res chain seq x y z
N MET A 1 8.12 -34.60 5.48
CA MET A 1 7.39 -33.89 4.40
C MET A 1 6.58 -32.71 4.94
N ILE A 2 5.82 -32.90 6.03
CA ILE A 2 4.97 -31.87 6.66
C ILE A 2 5.76 -30.65 7.16
N GLU A 3 6.93 -30.84 7.78
CA GLU A 3 7.76 -29.73 8.26
C GLU A 3 8.36 -28.87 7.13
N ARG A 4 8.67 -29.48 5.97
CA ARG A 4 9.12 -28.75 4.78
C ARG A 4 8.01 -27.87 4.20
N HIS A 5 6.78 -28.37 4.19
CA HIS A 5 5.62 -27.58 3.76
C HIS A 5 5.29 -26.46 4.74
N ARG A 6 5.37 -26.70 6.05
CA ARG A 6 5.16 -25.65 7.06
C ARG A 6 6.21 -24.55 6.97
N ALA A 7 7.50 -24.92 6.87
CA ALA A 7 8.59 -23.95 6.70
C ALA A 7 8.48 -23.18 5.37
N TRP A 8 7.91 -23.77 4.33
CA TRP A 8 7.64 -23.08 3.08
C TRP A 8 6.48 -22.08 3.22
N ILE A 9 5.37 -22.48 3.85
CA ILE A 9 4.22 -21.60 4.10
C ILE A 9 4.63 -20.41 4.97
N ASP A 10 5.35 -20.66 6.07
CA ASP A 10 5.77 -19.59 7.00
C ASP A 10 6.74 -18.61 6.35
N ARG A 11 7.57 -19.08 5.40
CA ARG A 11 8.59 -18.25 4.74
C ARG A 11 8.08 -17.49 3.52
N TYR A 12 7.06 -18.00 2.82
CA TYR A 12 6.60 -17.43 1.54
C TYR A 12 5.15 -16.94 1.56
N VAL A 13 4.28 -17.50 2.38
CA VAL A 13 2.83 -17.22 2.37
C VAL A 13 2.41 -16.44 3.61
N GLY A 14 2.94 -16.81 4.79
CA GLY A 14 2.59 -16.20 6.08
C GLY A 14 2.70 -14.68 6.11
N PRO A 15 3.84 -14.07 5.70
CA PRO A 15 4.03 -12.63 5.74
C PRO A 15 3.03 -11.87 4.85
N TRP A 16 2.78 -12.38 3.64
CA TRP A 16 1.87 -11.78 2.67
C TRP A 16 0.41 -11.90 3.09
N PHE A 17 0.03 -13.08 3.60
CA PHE A 17 -1.30 -13.32 4.13
C PHE A 17 -1.59 -12.41 5.34
N GLY A 18 -0.61 -12.21 6.22
CA GLY A 18 -0.71 -11.30 7.35
C GLY A 18 -1.00 -9.85 6.91
N SER A 19 -0.28 -9.36 5.90
CA SER A 19 -0.52 -8.02 5.33
C SER A 19 -1.92 -7.86 4.74
N LEU A 20 -2.37 -8.84 3.94
CA LEU A 20 -3.69 -8.81 3.30
C LEU A 20 -4.82 -8.93 4.32
N PHE A 21 -4.66 -9.81 5.32
CA PHE A 21 -5.62 -9.96 6.41
C PHE A 21 -5.72 -8.67 7.22
N LEU A 22 -4.59 -8.09 7.62
CA LEU A 22 -4.55 -6.82 8.35
C LEU A 22 -5.25 -5.72 7.56
N PHE A 23 -5.01 -5.63 6.25
CA PHE A 23 -5.69 -4.69 5.37
C PHE A 23 -7.20 -4.90 5.32
N GLY A 24 -7.67 -6.16 5.22
CA GLY A 24 -9.09 -6.49 5.29
C GLY A 24 -9.74 -6.04 6.61
N VAL A 25 -9.06 -6.28 7.74
CA VAL A 25 -9.50 -5.82 9.06
C VAL A 25 -9.55 -4.30 9.12
N LEU A 26 -8.52 -3.60 8.63
CA LEU A 26 -8.48 -2.13 8.60
C LEU A 26 -9.61 -1.54 7.74
N ARG A 27 -9.84 -2.09 6.54
CA ARG A 27 -10.94 -1.69 5.66
C ARG A 27 -12.29 -1.85 6.35
N PHE A 28 -12.52 -3.00 6.97
CA PHE A 28 -13.76 -3.27 7.70
C PHE A 28 -13.95 -2.30 8.88
N LEU A 29 -12.92 -2.09 9.69
CA LEU A 29 -12.99 -1.17 10.84
C LEU A 29 -13.23 0.27 10.40
N LEU A 30 -12.60 0.73 9.32
CA LEU A 30 -12.81 2.07 8.77
C LEU A 30 -14.21 2.26 8.17
N GLU A 31 -14.75 1.23 7.54
CA GLU A 31 -16.11 1.27 7.03
C GLU A 31 -17.12 1.35 8.18
N LYS A 32 -16.93 0.56 9.23
CA LYS A 32 -17.78 0.60 10.44
C LYS A 32 -17.64 1.90 11.21
N SER A 33 -16.43 2.45 11.37
CA SER A 33 -16.22 3.70 12.09
C SER A 33 -16.87 4.89 11.39
N ASN A 34 -16.74 4.96 10.05
CA ASN A 34 -17.39 6.00 9.25
C ASN A 34 -18.92 5.85 9.22
N ALA A 35 -19.44 4.63 9.29
CA ALA A 35 -20.87 4.39 9.38
C ALA A 35 -21.45 4.76 10.76
N LEU A 36 -20.65 4.67 11.83
CA LEU A 36 -21.09 4.98 13.20
C LEU A 36 -21.24 6.49 13.40
N HIS A 37 -20.17 7.25 13.13
CA HIS A 37 -20.16 8.72 13.25
C HIS A 37 -18.91 9.30 12.57
N TRP A 38 -19.07 10.42 11.86
CA TRP A 38 -17.96 11.07 11.13
C TRP A 38 -16.74 11.37 12.02
N ALA A 39 -16.97 11.78 13.27
CA ALA A 39 -15.89 12.06 14.23
C ALA A 39 -15.07 10.82 14.62
N VAL A 40 -15.71 9.64 14.68
CA VAL A 40 -15.03 8.37 14.97
C VAL A 40 -14.19 7.95 13.76
N GLY A 41 -14.74 8.14 12.56
CA GLY A 41 -14.00 8.00 11.30
C GLY A 41 -12.76 8.90 11.24
N LEU A 42 -12.90 10.17 11.63
CA LEU A 42 -11.79 11.12 11.71
C LEU A 42 -10.71 10.66 12.70
N ALA A 43 -11.09 10.27 13.92
CA ALA A 43 -10.16 9.80 14.94
C ALA A 43 -9.40 8.54 14.47
N ALA A 44 -10.10 7.57 13.86
CA ALA A 44 -9.47 6.39 13.27
C ALA A 44 -8.50 6.75 12.14
N THR A 45 -8.88 7.70 11.27
CA THR A 45 -8.04 8.18 10.18
C THR A 45 -6.75 8.81 10.70
N LEU A 46 -6.85 9.66 11.72
CA LEU A 46 -5.70 10.30 12.36
C LEU A 46 -4.77 9.28 13.02
N LEU A 47 -5.32 8.27 13.69
CA LEU A 47 -4.54 7.18 14.29
C LEU A 47 -3.75 6.41 13.22
N LEU A 48 -4.39 6.05 12.11
CA LEU A 48 -3.72 5.34 11.01
C LEU A 48 -2.70 6.21 10.29
N ALA A 49 -2.98 7.51 10.11
CA ALA A 49 -2.03 8.46 9.55
C ALA A 49 -0.80 8.63 10.44
N ALA A 50 -0.98 8.67 11.77
CA ALA A 50 0.12 8.68 12.73
C ALA A 50 0.93 7.39 12.68
N LEU A 51 0.27 6.22 12.58
CA LEU A 51 0.95 4.94 12.41
C LEU A 51 1.77 4.88 11.12
N LEU A 52 1.19 5.35 10.00
CA LEU A 52 1.89 5.45 8.72
C LEU A 52 3.09 6.41 8.81
N GLY A 53 2.92 7.57 9.43
CA GLY A 53 4.00 8.52 9.67
C GLY A 53 5.12 7.93 10.52
N ALA A 54 4.77 7.24 11.61
CA ALA A 54 5.73 6.54 12.46
C ALA A 54 6.48 5.43 11.69
N LEU A 55 5.77 4.68 10.85
CA LEU A 55 6.37 3.67 9.98
C LEU A 55 7.34 4.31 8.99
N LEU A 56 6.96 5.38 8.28
CA LEU A 56 7.80 6.07 7.29
C LEU A 56 9.02 6.77 7.92
N LEU A 57 8.86 7.40 9.08
CA LEU A 57 9.96 8.04 9.83
C LEU A 57 10.89 7.00 10.46
N GLY A 58 10.33 5.92 11.02
CA GLY A 58 11.08 4.79 11.57
C GLY A 58 11.80 3.97 10.49
N TRP A 59 11.22 3.92 9.29
CA TRP A 59 11.72 3.21 8.11
C TRP A 59 13.13 3.65 7.72
N ARG A 60 13.39 4.96 7.71
CA ARG A 60 14.64 5.51 7.16
C ARG A 60 15.90 5.18 7.94
N ARG A 61 15.80 4.80 9.23
CA ARG A 61 16.99 4.77 10.10
C ARG A 61 17.27 3.47 10.86
N LYS A 62 16.26 2.66 11.19
CA LYS A 62 16.47 1.48 12.07
C LYS A 62 15.98 0.17 11.48
N VAL A 63 14.80 0.16 10.87
CA VAL A 63 14.22 -1.09 10.35
C VAL A 63 14.98 -1.55 9.10
N TYR A 64 15.29 -0.67 8.15
CA TYR A 64 15.94 -1.13 6.91
C TYR A 64 17.34 -1.74 7.13
N VAL A 65 18.23 -1.03 7.84
CA VAL A 65 19.63 -1.46 8.04
C VAL A 65 19.74 -2.68 8.96
N GLN A 66 18.91 -2.77 10.01
CA GLN A 66 19.00 -3.88 10.97
C GLN A 66 18.12 -5.08 10.60
N TYR A 67 17.00 -4.85 9.92
CA TYR A 67 16.07 -5.91 9.54
C TYR A 67 16.47 -6.55 8.20
N SER A 68 16.95 -5.80 7.18
CA SER A 68 17.46 -6.41 5.94
C SER A 68 18.76 -7.21 6.17
N ALA A 69 19.55 -6.83 7.19
CA ALA A 69 20.74 -7.57 7.59
C ALA A 69 20.46 -8.89 8.34
N ARG A 70 19.23 -9.10 8.87
CA ARG A 70 18.86 -10.29 9.66
C ARG A 70 17.70 -11.12 9.09
N HIS A 71 16.86 -10.57 8.23
CA HIS A 71 15.60 -11.19 7.77
C HIS A 71 15.56 -11.45 6.25
N SER A 72 14.66 -12.33 5.84
CA SER A 72 14.50 -12.77 4.45
C SER A 72 13.97 -11.64 3.57
N ARG A 73 14.27 -11.67 2.27
CA ARG A 73 13.70 -10.74 1.26
C ARG A 73 12.19 -10.64 1.32
N ASN A 74 11.54 -11.75 1.66
CA ASN A 74 10.09 -11.84 1.74
C ASN A 74 9.54 -10.97 2.87
N ASP A 75 10.26 -10.81 3.97
CA ASP A 75 9.83 -10.01 5.12
C ASP A 75 9.89 -8.51 4.78
N ALA A 76 10.95 -8.10 4.07
CA ALA A 76 11.06 -6.74 3.55
C ALA A 76 9.94 -6.42 2.53
N ALA A 77 9.64 -7.37 1.63
CA ALA A 77 8.55 -7.24 0.67
C ALA A 77 7.16 -7.20 1.35
N ALA A 78 6.93 -8.01 2.38
CA ALA A 78 5.69 -7.99 3.15
C ALA A 78 5.51 -6.69 3.94
N LEU A 79 6.58 -6.15 4.53
CA LEU A 79 6.56 -4.84 5.18
C LEU A 79 6.26 -3.72 4.18
N LEU A 80 6.86 -3.76 3.00
CA LEU A 80 6.57 -2.84 1.90
C LEU A 80 5.09 -2.89 1.50
N LEU A 81 4.57 -4.09 1.28
CA LEU A 81 3.16 -4.31 0.96
C LEU A 81 2.25 -3.77 2.07
N SER A 82 2.53 -4.07 3.33
CA SER A 82 1.78 -3.56 4.48
C SER A 82 1.77 -2.03 4.53
N THR A 83 2.90 -1.36 4.24
CA THR A 83 2.98 0.10 4.20
C THR A 83 2.11 0.67 3.08
N VAL A 84 2.14 0.07 1.89
CA VAL A 84 1.29 0.49 0.76
C VAL A 84 -0.19 0.27 1.08
N LEU A 85 -0.56 -0.88 1.64
CA LEU A 85 -1.93 -1.18 2.06
C LEU A 85 -2.42 -0.22 3.16
N LEU A 86 -1.56 0.13 4.11
CA LEU A 86 -1.87 1.12 5.14
C LEU A 86 -2.05 2.52 4.53
N ALA A 87 -1.21 2.91 3.56
CA ALA A 87 -1.37 4.16 2.82
C ALA A 87 -2.71 4.18 2.08
N ILE A 88 -3.07 3.10 1.37
CA ILE A 88 -4.38 2.97 0.72
C ILE A 88 -5.50 3.22 1.75
N ALA A 89 -5.44 2.58 2.92
CA ALA A 89 -6.45 2.74 3.96
C ALA A 89 -6.55 4.20 4.46
N VAL A 90 -5.42 4.85 4.74
CA VAL A 90 -5.37 6.25 5.22
C VAL A 90 -5.93 7.22 4.18
N PHE A 91 -5.44 7.16 2.94
CA PHE A 91 -5.85 8.09 1.89
C PHE A 91 -7.29 7.85 1.44
N SER A 92 -7.77 6.61 1.48
CA SER A 92 -9.19 6.29 1.28
C SER A 92 -10.06 6.93 2.36
N ALA A 93 -9.64 6.88 3.62
CA ALA A 93 -10.40 7.46 4.72
C ALA A 93 -10.42 8.99 4.66
N ILE A 94 -9.28 9.62 4.32
CA ILE A 94 -9.22 11.06 4.06
C ILE A 94 -10.16 11.45 2.90
N SER A 95 -10.16 10.67 1.81
CA SER A 95 -11.02 10.94 0.66
C SER A 95 -12.50 10.78 0.98
N MET A 96 -12.85 9.79 1.81
CA MET A 96 -14.20 9.60 2.33
C MET A 96 -14.63 10.80 3.19
N LEU A 97 -13.75 11.33 4.04
CA LEU A 97 -14.05 12.54 4.82
C LEU A 97 -14.27 13.74 3.89
N ILE A 98 -13.41 13.94 2.88
CA ILE A 98 -13.61 14.98 1.85
C ILE A 98 -14.99 14.82 1.19
N TYR A 99 -15.37 13.60 0.80
CA TYR A 99 -16.67 13.32 0.19
C TYR A 99 -17.85 13.60 1.13
N GLN A 100 -17.73 13.29 2.42
CA GLN A 100 -18.78 13.60 3.40
C GLN A 100 -19.03 15.11 3.54
N PHE A 101 -17.98 15.93 3.45
CA PHE A 101 -18.11 17.40 3.49
C PHE A 101 -18.41 18.03 2.14
N ARG A 102 -17.99 17.38 1.05
CA ARG A 102 -18.15 17.81 -0.35
C ARG A 102 -18.51 16.63 -1.24
N PRO A 103 -19.80 16.26 -1.32
CA PRO A 103 -20.25 15.13 -2.14
C PRO A 103 -19.98 15.32 -3.63
N ASP A 104 -19.86 16.57 -4.08
CA ASP A 104 -19.51 16.94 -5.46
C ASP A 104 -18.04 16.67 -5.82
N ALA A 105 -17.18 16.40 -4.84
CA ALA A 105 -15.75 16.21 -5.05
C ALA A 105 -15.40 14.86 -5.71
N TYR A 106 -16.33 13.89 -5.71
CA TYR A 106 -16.13 12.58 -6.33
C TYR A 106 -17.38 12.12 -7.07
N THR A 107 -17.18 11.55 -8.25
CA THR A 107 -18.23 10.89 -9.03
C THR A 107 -17.84 9.45 -9.28
N GLY A 108 -18.76 8.51 -9.07
CA GLY A 108 -18.51 7.08 -9.23
C GLY A 108 -19.54 6.43 -10.16
N ALA A 109 -19.14 5.34 -10.80
CA ALA A 109 -20.07 4.52 -11.59
C ALA A 109 -21.05 3.73 -10.71
N SER A 110 -20.74 3.59 -9.41
CA SER A 110 -21.55 2.89 -8.41
C SER A 110 -21.70 3.74 -7.14
N ALA A 111 -22.55 3.27 -6.21
CA ALA A 111 -22.72 3.92 -4.91
C ALA A 111 -21.37 4.11 -4.20
N ILE A 112 -21.06 5.35 -3.84
CA ILE A 112 -19.78 5.72 -3.23
C ILE A 112 -19.76 5.25 -1.78
N SER A 113 -18.82 4.36 -1.48
CA SER A 113 -18.58 3.79 -0.16
C SER A 113 -17.10 3.83 0.20
N MET A 114 -16.77 3.55 1.46
CA MET A 114 -15.38 3.38 1.88
C MET A 114 -14.66 2.29 1.05
N GLY A 115 -15.37 1.20 0.74
CA GLY A 115 -14.86 0.18 -0.15
C GLY A 115 -14.47 0.71 -1.53
N THR A 116 -15.31 1.57 -2.11
CA THR A 116 -15.07 2.18 -3.43
C THR A 116 -13.79 3.04 -3.44
N PHE A 117 -13.57 3.84 -2.38
CA PHE A 117 -12.32 4.59 -2.24
C PHE A 117 -11.11 3.66 -2.10
N THR A 118 -11.25 2.61 -1.31
CA THR A 118 -10.17 1.62 -1.11
C THR A 118 -9.78 0.95 -2.42
N ASP A 119 -10.77 0.57 -3.23
CA ASP A 119 -10.57 -0.04 -4.54
C ASP A 119 -9.95 0.96 -5.53
N TYR A 120 -10.36 2.23 -5.47
CA TYR A 120 -9.77 3.30 -6.27
C TYR A 120 -8.28 3.55 -5.95
N TYR A 121 -7.88 3.59 -4.68
CA TYR A 121 -6.47 3.75 -4.31
C TYR A 121 -5.63 2.50 -4.59
N ALA A 122 -6.21 1.31 -4.47
CA ALA A 122 -5.57 0.07 -4.94
C ALA A 122 -5.34 0.11 -6.45
N TRP A 123 -6.33 0.58 -7.22
CA TRP A 123 -6.22 0.79 -8.67
C TRP A 123 -5.04 1.70 -9.02
N LEU A 124 -4.97 2.86 -8.38
CA LEU A 124 -3.89 3.84 -8.59
C LEU A 124 -2.50 3.28 -8.25
N THR A 125 -2.43 2.38 -7.28
CA THR A 125 -1.18 1.71 -6.92
C THR A 125 -0.71 0.78 -8.04
N LEU A 126 -1.63 0.03 -8.64
CA LEU A 126 -1.33 -0.86 -9.77
C LEU A 126 -0.91 -0.06 -11.02
N ASP A 127 -1.59 1.04 -11.32
CA ASP A 127 -1.22 1.94 -12.42
C ASP A 127 0.11 2.68 -12.17
N ALA A 128 0.54 2.84 -10.92
CA ALA A 128 1.82 3.46 -10.58
C ALA A 128 3.02 2.51 -10.74
N LEU A 129 2.80 1.20 -10.94
CA LEU A 129 3.87 0.24 -11.15
C LEU A 129 4.50 0.44 -12.54
N PRO A 130 5.81 0.76 -12.62
CA PRO A 130 6.46 0.96 -13.90
C PRO A 130 6.41 -0.32 -14.74
N GLY A 131 5.94 -0.21 -15.98
CA GLY A 131 5.80 -1.33 -16.92
C GLY A 131 4.42 -2.02 -16.90
N ILE A 132 3.54 -1.70 -15.94
CA ILE A 132 2.17 -2.19 -15.90
C ILE A 132 1.23 -1.00 -16.12
N ARG A 133 0.70 -0.87 -17.33
CA ARG A 133 -0.40 0.06 -17.61
C ARG A 133 -1.72 -0.66 -17.38
N PHE A 134 -2.08 -0.90 -16.12
CA PHE A 134 -3.20 -1.77 -15.77
C PHE A 134 -4.52 -1.29 -16.41
N SER A 135 -4.76 0.01 -16.35
CA SER A 135 -5.87 0.69 -17.02
C SER A 135 -5.88 0.49 -18.54
N ASP A 136 -4.74 0.70 -19.22
CA ASP A 136 -4.66 0.51 -20.68
C ASP A 136 -4.73 -0.98 -21.09
N THR A 137 -4.24 -1.88 -20.23
CA THR A 137 -4.10 -3.31 -20.55
C THR A 137 -5.41 -4.08 -20.38
N PHE A 138 -6.19 -3.76 -19.34
CA PHE A 138 -7.41 -4.49 -19.02
C PHE A 138 -8.70 -3.75 -19.43
N HIS A 139 -8.59 -2.53 -19.98
CA HIS A 139 -9.75 -1.69 -20.38
C HIS A 139 -10.80 -1.52 -19.29
N VAL A 140 -10.40 -1.61 -18.02
CA VAL A 140 -11.31 -1.47 -16.90
C VAL A 140 -11.41 0.00 -16.53
N LEU A 141 -12.65 0.46 -16.40
CA LEU A 141 -12.97 1.82 -16.02
C LEU A 141 -12.54 2.09 -14.57
N ARG A 142 -12.03 3.30 -14.32
CA ARG A 142 -11.66 3.71 -12.96
C ARG A 142 -12.92 3.72 -12.07
N PRO A 143 -12.84 3.21 -10.83
CA PRO A 143 -14.00 3.17 -9.93
C PRO A 143 -14.57 4.56 -9.61
N LEU A 144 -13.69 5.57 -9.56
CA LEU A 144 -14.01 6.95 -9.19
C LEU A 144 -13.30 7.95 -10.09
N GLU A 145 -13.96 9.07 -10.31
CA GLU A 145 -13.40 10.31 -10.81
C GLU A 145 -13.45 11.36 -9.69
N HIS A 146 -12.47 12.27 -9.68
CA HIS A 146 -12.32 13.28 -8.66
C HIS A 146 -12.37 14.67 -9.28
N HIS A 147 -12.98 15.62 -8.56
CA HIS A 147 -13.19 16.98 -9.03
C HIS A 147 -12.67 17.99 -8.01
N GLY A 148 -11.94 19.00 -8.50
CA GLY A 148 -11.41 20.08 -7.67
C GLY A 148 -10.07 19.78 -6.99
N VAL A 149 -9.58 20.78 -6.26
CA VAL A 149 -8.18 20.82 -5.77
C VAL A 149 -7.93 19.88 -4.58
N GLY A 150 -8.89 19.74 -3.66
CA GLY A 150 -8.72 18.92 -2.45
C GLY A 150 -8.40 17.45 -2.75
N PRO A 151 -9.26 16.74 -3.51
CA PRO A 151 -8.98 15.39 -3.98
C PRO A 151 -7.67 15.28 -4.77
N ALA A 152 -7.38 16.25 -5.65
CA ALA A 152 -6.17 16.24 -6.47
C ALA A 152 -4.89 16.29 -5.60
N VAL A 153 -4.86 17.11 -4.55
CA VAL A 153 -3.75 17.17 -3.59
C VAL A 153 -3.61 15.85 -2.83
N CYS A 154 -4.73 15.27 -2.39
CA CYS A 154 -4.74 13.98 -1.70
C CYS A 154 -4.15 12.86 -2.58
N LEU A 155 -4.55 12.83 -3.85
CA LEU A 155 -4.06 11.89 -4.85
C LEU A 155 -2.58 12.06 -5.16
N LEU A 156 -2.12 13.30 -5.37
CA LEU A 156 -0.71 13.59 -5.61
C LEU A 156 0.16 13.17 -4.42
N ALA A 157 -0.27 13.46 -3.19
CA ALA A 157 0.43 13.04 -1.99
C ALA A 157 0.51 11.51 -1.87
N PHE A 158 -0.57 10.80 -2.21
CA PHE A 158 -0.57 9.34 -2.27
C PHE A 158 0.40 8.81 -3.32
N GLN A 159 0.35 9.32 -4.55
CA GLN A 159 1.22 8.88 -5.64
C GLN A 159 2.70 9.12 -5.33
N LEU A 160 3.05 10.29 -4.78
CA LEU A 160 4.43 10.59 -4.36
C LEU A 160 4.90 9.63 -3.26
N LEU A 161 4.03 9.31 -2.30
CA LEU A 161 4.33 8.34 -1.24
C LEU A 161 4.54 6.93 -1.82
N VAL A 162 3.63 6.44 -2.67
CA VAL A 162 3.75 5.11 -3.27
C VAL A 162 4.98 5.03 -4.17
N LEU A 163 5.20 6.01 -5.06
CA LEU A 163 6.37 6.04 -5.94
C LEU A 163 7.67 6.11 -5.15
N SER A 164 7.76 6.95 -4.11
CA SER A 164 8.97 7.01 -3.28
C SER A 164 9.22 5.71 -2.51
N THR A 165 8.17 5.04 -2.04
CA THR A 165 8.22 3.73 -1.38
C THR A 165 8.72 2.65 -2.35
N LEU A 166 8.18 2.61 -3.57
CA LEU A 166 8.60 1.68 -4.63
C LEU A 166 10.04 1.94 -5.09
N LEU A 167 10.43 3.20 -5.28
CA LEU A 167 11.80 3.58 -5.66
C LEU A 167 12.80 3.23 -4.57
N ALA A 168 12.46 3.42 -3.29
CA ALA A 168 13.29 3.00 -2.17
C ALA A 168 13.50 1.47 -2.17
N ALA A 169 12.44 0.71 -2.39
CA ALA A 169 12.51 -0.74 -2.50
C ALA A 169 13.38 -1.20 -3.68
N LEU A 170 13.20 -0.60 -4.86
CA LEU A 170 13.98 -0.91 -6.05
C LEU A 170 15.47 -0.58 -5.85
N LYS A 171 15.76 0.58 -5.25
CA LYS A 171 17.13 0.99 -4.93
C LYS A 171 17.81 -0.04 -4.04
N GLU A 172 17.14 -0.51 -2.99
CA GLU A 172 17.70 -1.52 -2.10
C GLU A 172 17.91 -2.86 -2.81
N TRP A 173 16.96 -3.26 -3.65
CA TRP A 173 17.07 -4.51 -4.41
C TRP A 173 18.29 -4.50 -5.35
N MET A 174 18.56 -3.37 -6.01
CA MET A 174 19.74 -3.20 -6.87
C MET A 174 21.07 -3.16 -6.08
N HIS A 175 21.07 -2.59 -4.87
CA HIS A 175 22.27 -2.47 -4.03
C HIS A 175 22.53 -3.73 -3.19
N SER A 176 21.64 -4.72 -3.23
CA SER A 176 21.80 -5.98 -2.53
C SER A 176 22.82 -6.90 -3.25
N PRO A 177 23.80 -7.50 -2.54
CA PRO A 177 24.97 -8.16 -3.13
C PRO A 177 24.71 -9.40 -4.01
N THR A 178 23.49 -9.88 -4.19
CA THR A 178 23.23 -10.98 -5.14
C THR A 178 23.18 -10.53 -6.60
N ALA A 179 22.97 -9.25 -6.89
CA ALA A 179 23.07 -8.74 -8.25
C ALA A 179 24.52 -8.87 -8.78
N ALA A 180 25.51 -8.88 -7.88
CA ALA A 180 26.91 -9.13 -8.20
C ALA A 180 27.24 -10.63 -8.35
N ALA A 181 26.53 -11.52 -7.65
CA ALA A 181 26.76 -12.98 -7.73
C ALA A 181 26.31 -13.61 -9.07
N GLY A 182 25.36 -12.99 -9.77
CA GLY A 182 24.98 -13.42 -11.12
C GLY A 182 26.01 -13.08 -12.20
N LYS A 183 26.84 -12.06 -11.98
CA LYS A 183 27.93 -11.69 -12.91
C LYS A 183 29.18 -12.55 -12.75
N THR A 184 29.45 -13.09 -11.56
CA THR A 184 30.57 -14.01 -11.35
C THR A 184 30.26 -15.43 -11.83
N ALA A 185 28.99 -15.87 -11.77
CA ALA A 185 28.59 -17.17 -12.32
C ALA A 185 28.59 -17.20 -13.87
N ALA A 186 28.25 -16.09 -14.53
CA ALA A 186 28.28 -15.98 -16.00
C ALA A 186 29.69 -15.75 -16.57
N ALA A 187 30.67 -15.40 -15.74
CA ALA A 187 32.08 -15.25 -16.14
C ALA A 187 32.90 -16.55 -15.92
N GLN A 188 32.26 -17.63 -15.47
CA GLN A 188 32.87 -18.95 -15.25
C GLN A 188 32.29 -20.04 -16.17
N VAL A 189 31.56 -19.66 -17.22
CA VAL A 189 31.13 -20.56 -18.32
C VAL A 189 31.89 -20.21 -19.58
#